data_AF-A0A7S0L5E1-F1
#
_entry.id   AF-A0A7S0L5E1-F1
#
_cell.length_a   1.000
_cell.length_b   1.000
_cell.length_c   1.000
_cell.angle_alpha   90.00
_cell.angle_beta   90.00
_cell.angle_gamma   90.00
#
_symmetry.space_group_name_H-M   'P 1'
#
loop_
_entity.id
_entity.type
_entity.pdbx_description
1 polymer ?
#
loop_
_entity_poly.entity_id
_entity_poly.type
_entity_poly.pdbx_seq_one_letter_code
_entity_poly.pdbx_strand_id
1 'polypeptide(L)'
;WWTQWDRLVAARPVWFQAAIWLEVLVQAPYYLIAIEAFLRQRDSIRLPTVVYSTVLLTIMPIIIGEQLCGEHRTHHQCLVLCVYSPYVLMPLLLLARVARPEVFPKPPHASRAVREIEIKDEALPAGNSSLIEPTQTSGSAAREVRARRRAASSRRPR
;
A
#
# COMPACT_ATOMS: atom_id res chain seq x y z
N TRP A 1 25.43 -10.41 -20.60
CA TRP A 1 25.13 -11.02 -19.30
C TRP A 1 24.42 -12.38 -19.46
N TRP A 2 23.11 -12.36 -19.74
CA TRP A 2 22.13 -13.47 -19.59
C TRP A 2 22.39 -14.80 -20.29
N THR A 3 23.22 -14.86 -21.33
CA THR A 3 23.49 -16.12 -22.08
C THR A 3 24.94 -16.56 -22.07
N GLN A 4 25.86 -15.65 -21.79
CA GLN A 4 27.32 -15.89 -21.85
C GLN A 4 27.93 -16.09 -20.46
N TRP A 5 27.42 -15.37 -19.45
CA TRP A 5 28.01 -15.34 -18.10
C TRP A 5 27.10 -16.01 -17.06
N ASP A 6 25.84 -16.25 -17.43
CA ASP A 6 24.80 -16.85 -16.62
C ASP A 6 24.32 -18.14 -17.27
N ARG A 7 24.86 -19.27 -16.80
CA ARG A 7 24.53 -20.61 -17.33
C ARG A 7 23.14 -21.06 -16.91
N LEU A 8 22.68 -20.65 -15.73
CA LEU A 8 21.35 -20.98 -15.24
C LEU A 8 20.26 -20.35 -16.11
N VAL A 9 20.42 -19.08 -16.48
CA VAL A 9 19.50 -18.40 -17.41
C VAL A 9 19.59 -18.97 -18.82
N ALA A 10 20.74 -19.49 -19.25
CA ALA A 10 20.87 -20.16 -20.53
C ALA A 10 20.17 -21.54 -20.56
N ALA A 11 20.33 -22.33 -19.49
CA ALA A 11 19.78 -23.68 -19.39
C ALA A 11 18.27 -23.72 -19.12
N ARG A 12 17.74 -22.71 -18.42
CA ARG A 12 16.29 -22.52 -18.17
C ARG A 12 15.60 -23.79 -17.63
N PRO A 13 16.09 -24.42 -16.56
CA PRO A 13 15.42 -25.59 -15.99
C PRO A 13 13.99 -25.25 -15.53
N VAL A 14 13.12 -26.24 -15.46
CA VAL A 14 11.67 -26.05 -15.21
C VAL A 14 11.41 -25.32 -13.88
N TRP A 15 12.16 -25.65 -12.83
CA TRP A 15 12.02 -24.99 -11.52
C TRP A 15 12.37 -23.48 -11.59
N PHE A 16 13.36 -23.11 -12.41
CA PHE A 16 13.80 -21.72 -12.56
C PHE A 16 12.74 -20.91 -13.31
N GLN A 17 12.14 -21.49 -14.35
CA GLN A 17 11.01 -20.87 -15.04
C GLN A 17 9.81 -20.67 -14.10
N ALA A 18 9.49 -21.68 -13.27
CA ALA A 18 8.43 -21.56 -12.27
C ALA A 18 8.72 -20.46 -11.24
N ALA A 19 9.97 -20.33 -10.78
CA ALA A 19 10.40 -19.27 -9.89
C ALA A 19 10.23 -17.87 -10.52
N ILE A 20 10.61 -17.69 -11.79
CA ILE A 20 10.39 -16.44 -12.52
C ILE A 20 8.89 -16.13 -12.64
N TRP A 21 8.06 -17.11 -12.99
CA TRP A 21 6.61 -16.90 -13.06
C TRP A 21 6.03 -16.50 -11.70
N LEU A 22 6.48 -17.14 -10.62
CA LEU A 22 6.08 -16.77 -9.27
C LEU A 22 6.51 -15.34 -8.92
N GLU A 23 7.74 -14.95 -9.26
CA GLU A 23 8.20 -13.58 -9.07
C GLU A 23 7.35 -12.58 -9.84
N VAL A 24 7.09 -12.82 -11.12
CA VAL A 24 6.25 -11.94 -11.94
C VAL A 24 4.85 -11.80 -11.34
N LEU A 25 4.24 -12.91 -10.92
CA LEU A 25 2.89 -12.91 -10.34
C LEU A 25 2.82 -12.21 -8.98
N VAL A 26 3.90 -12.14 -8.21
CA VAL A 26 3.93 -11.45 -6.90
C VAL A 26 4.41 -10.01 -7.05
N GLN A 27 5.46 -9.76 -7.82
CA GLN A 27 6.06 -8.44 -8.03
C GLN A 27 5.17 -7.51 -8.82
N ALA A 28 4.58 -7.97 -9.92
CA ALA A 28 3.76 -7.12 -10.77
C ALA A 28 2.58 -6.49 -10.00
N PRO A 29 1.74 -7.24 -9.25
CA PRO A 29 0.69 -6.61 -8.45
C PRO A 29 1.26 -5.81 -7.28
N TYR A 30 2.38 -6.23 -6.67
CA TYR A 30 3.02 -5.48 -5.60
C TYR A 30 3.40 -4.06 -6.05
N TYR A 31 4.01 -3.89 -7.22
CA TYR A 31 4.40 -2.57 -7.71
C TYR A 31 3.19 -1.64 -7.93
N LEU A 32 2.07 -2.18 -8.42
CA LEU A 32 0.83 -1.40 -8.56
C LEU A 32 0.31 -0.91 -7.21
N ILE A 33 0.29 -1.81 -6.20
CA ILE A 33 -0.14 -1.49 -4.84
C ILE A 33 0.83 -0.50 -4.18
N ALA A 34 2.14 -0.69 -4.37
CA ALA A 34 3.16 0.17 -3.82
C ALA A 34 3.00 1.61 -4.34
N ILE A 35 2.84 1.78 -5.66
CA ILE A 35 2.62 3.11 -6.26
C ILE A 35 1.36 3.78 -5.69
N GLU A 36 0.24 3.05 -5.62
CA GLU A 36 -1.00 3.59 -5.05
C GLU A 36 -0.84 4.01 -3.59
N ALA A 37 -0.18 3.19 -2.79
CA ALA A 37 0.02 3.45 -1.38
C ALA A 37 1.03 4.59 -1.13
N PHE A 38 2.05 4.76 -1.98
CA PHE A 38 2.94 5.91 -1.94
C PHE A 38 2.23 7.21 -2.31
N LEU A 39 1.34 7.19 -3.32
CA LEU A 39 0.55 8.35 -3.71
C LEU A 39 -0.45 8.78 -2.62
N ARG A 40 -1.05 7.81 -1.92
CA ARG A 40 -2.06 8.07 -0.88
C ARG A 40 -1.51 8.08 0.55
N GLN A 41 -0.21 7.88 0.73
CA GLN A 41 0.46 7.77 2.03
C GLN A 41 -0.25 6.79 2.99
N ARG A 42 -0.68 5.63 2.47
CA ARG A 42 -1.41 4.62 3.23
C ARG A 42 -0.45 3.61 3.86
N ASP A 43 -0.64 3.31 5.15
CA ASP A 43 0.13 2.27 5.85
C ASP A 43 -0.21 0.84 5.37
N SER A 44 -1.22 0.67 4.51
CA SER A 44 -1.59 -0.62 3.90
C SER A 44 -0.46 -1.24 3.05
N ILE A 45 0.62 -0.50 2.75
CA ILE A 45 1.81 -1.01 2.04
C ILE A 45 2.66 -1.99 2.86
N ARG A 46 2.48 -2.04 4.19
CA ARG A 46 3.29 -2.90 5.09
C ARG A 46 3.17 -4.37 4.72
N LEU A 47 1.95 -4.89 4.70
CA LEU A 47 1.69 -6.31 4.45
C LEU A 47 2.14 -6.76 3.05
N PRO A 48 1.79 -6.05 1.95
CA PRO A 48 2.30 -6.38 0.62
C PRO A 48 3.83 -6.36 0.53
N THR A 49 4.50 -5.41 1.20
CA THR A 49 5.96 -5.31 1.19
C THR A 49 6.63 -6.47 1.90
N VAL A 50 6.06 -6.94 3.01
CA VAL A 50 6.55 -8.13 3.72
C VAL A 50 6.43 -9.36 2.82
N VAL A 51 5.27 -9.59 2.19
CA VAL A 51 5.06 -10.74 1.29
C VAL A 51 6.06 -10.69 0.12
N TYR A 52 6.17 -9.55 -0.56
CA TYR A 52 7.15 -9.35 -1.63
C TYR A 52 8.58 -9.66 -1.17
N SER A 53 8.99 -9.10 -0.03
CA SER A 53 10.35 -9.27 0.49
C SER A 53 10.63 -10.72 0.87
N THR A 54 9.68 -11.43 1.48
CA THR A 54 9.83 -12.84 1.85
C THR A 54 9.95 -13.74 0.63
N VAL A 55 9.14 -13.53 -0.41
CA VAL A 55 9.23 -14.31 -1.65
C VAL A 55 10.58 -14.10 -2.31
N LEU A 56 11.02 -12.84 -2.45
CA LEU A 56 12.30 -12.52 -3.07
C LEU A 56 13.49 -13.06 -2.28
N LEU A 57 13.47 -12.93 -0.95
CA LEU A 57 14.49 -13.50 -0.06
C LEU A 57 14.47 -15.02 0.01
N THR A 58 13.40 -15.67 -0.44
CA THR A 58 13.33 -17.14 -0.53
C THR A 58 13.93 -17.62 -1.85
N ILE A 59 13.58 -16.98 -2.97
CA ILE A 59 14.02 -17.40 -4.31
C ILE A 59 15.48 -17.03 -4.58
N MET A 60 15.94 -15.85 -4.14
CA MET A 60 17.30 -15.37 -4.44
C MET A 60 18.39 -16.30 -3.90
N PRO A 61 18.37 -16.78 -2.64
CA PRO A 61 19.38 -17.73 -2.15
C PRO A 61 19.37 -19.06 -2.89
N ILE A 62 18.21 -19.52 -3.39
CA ILE A 62 18.11 -20.74 -4.19
C ILE A 62 18.85 -20.55 -5.52
N ILE A 63 18.60 -19.43 -6.20
CA ILE A 63 19.27 -19.08 -7.46
C ILE A 63 20.78 -18.92 -7.26
N ILE A 64 21.20 -18.18 -6.24
CA ILE A 64 22.62 -17.99 -5.91
C ILE A 64 23.26 -19.33 -5.53
N GLY A 65 22.57 -20.17 -4.75
CA GLY A 65 23.03 -21.49 -4.35
C GLY A 65 23.29 -22.41 -5.55
N GLU A 66 22.36 -22.45 -6.51
CA GLU A 66 22.53 -23.18 -7.77
C GLU A 66 23.73 -22.65 -8.56
N GLN A 67 23.91 -21.33 -8.64
CA GLN A 67 25.00 -20.72 -9.40
C GLN A 67 26.38 -20.91 -8.76
N LEU A 68 26.43 -21.12 -7.43
CA LEU A 68 27.65 -21.33 -6.67
C LEU A 68 28.05 -22.81 -6.57
N CYS A 69 27.09 -23.69 -6.32
CA CYS A 69 27.31 -25.10 -5.95
C CYS A 69 26.54 -26.10 -6.84
N GLY A 70 25.60 -25.65 -7.66
CA GLY A 70 24.73 -26.50 -8.46
C GLY A 70 25.34 -26.96 -9.78
N GLU A 71 24.53 -27.67 -10.55
CA GLU A 71 24.92 -28.28 -11.82
C GLU A 71 25.23 -27.21 -12.90
N HIS A 72 24.60 -26.04 -12.76
CA HIS A 72 24.78 -24.89 -13.66
C HIS A 72 25.83 -23.87 -13.17
N ARG A 73 26.82 -24.30 -12.38
CA ARG A 73 27.82 -23.42 -11.76
C ARG A 73 28.48 -22.46 -12.77
N THR A 74 28.51 -21.17 -12.42
CA THR A 74 29.24 -20.16 -13.19
C THR A 74 30.73 -20.16 -12.86
N HIS A 75 31.58 -19.84 -13.84
CA HIS A 75 33.00 -19.57 -13.58
C HIS A 75 33.22 -18.20 -12.93
N HIS A 76 32.28 -17.27 -13.06
CA HIS A 76 32.39 -15.90 -12.57
C HIS A 76 31.49 -15.65 -11.36
N GLN A 77 31.76 -16.39 -10.27
CA GLN A 77 30.95 -16.37 -9.05
C GLN A 77 30.83 -14.97 -8.43
N CYS A 78 31.93 -14.19 -8.38
CA CYS A 78 31.89 -12.82 -7.88
C CYS A 78 30.99 -11.92 -8.72
N LEU A 79 30.99 -12.07 -10.05
CA LEU A 79 30.17 -11.25 -10.93
C LEU A 79 28.68 -11.55 -10.70
N VAL A 80 28.32 -12.83 -10.61
CA VAL A 80 26.96 -13.27 -10.25
C VAL A 80 26.55 -12.67 -8.91
N LEU A 81 27.38 -12.81 -7.86
CA LEU A 81 27.07 -12.20 -6.57
C LEU A 81 26.88 -10.68 -6.66
N CYS A 82 27.70 -9.96 -7.42
CA CYS A 82 27.54 -8.52 -7.61
C CYS A 82 26.26 -8.15 -8.36
N VAL A 83 25.80 -8.96 -9.31
CA VAL A 83 24.58 -8.71 -10.08
C VAL A 83 23.32 -9.06 -9.27
N TYR A 84 23.37 -10.12 -8.46
CA TYR A 84 22.24 -10.57 -7.64
C TYR A 84 22.17 -9.91 -6.26
N SER A 85 23.27 -9.33 -5.76
CA SER A 85 23.27 -8.66 -4.45
C SER A 85 22.25 -7.52 -4.32
N PRO A 86 21.98 -6.67 -5.34
CA PRO A 86 20.96 -5.63 -5.23
C PRO A 86 19.56 -6.21 -5.01
N TYR A 87 19.28 -7.39 -5.56
CA TYR A 87 17.99 -8.09 -5.41
C TYR A 87 17.79 -8.68 -4.01
N VAL A 88 18.86 -8.87 -3.24
CA VAL A 88 18.80 -9.27 -1.82
C VAL A 88 18.82 -8.03 -0.92
N LEU A 89 19.63 -7.03 -1.25
CA LEU A 89 19.76 -5.80 -0.48
C LEU A 89 18.48 -4.95 -0.51
N MET A 90 17.82 -4.83 -1.67
CA MET A 90 16.58 -4.07 -1.80
C MET A 90 15.43 -4.57 -0.91
N PRO A 91 15.04 -5.86 -0.92
CA PRO A 91 14.01 -6.36 -0.02
C PRO A 91 14.42 -6.27 1.44
N LEU A 92 15.70 -6.43 1.80
CA LEU A 92 16.18 -6.20 3.17
C LEU A 92 15.98 -4.75 3.62
N LEU A 93 16.32 -3.79 2.76
CA LEU A 93 16.12 -2.36 3.02
C LEU A 93 14.63 -2.03 3.17
N LEU A 94 13.79 -2.58 2.30
CA LEU A 94 12.33 -2.41 2.38
C LEU A 94 11.74 -3.03 3.65
N LEU A 95 12.20 -4.22 4.03
CA LEU A 95 11.79 -4.88 5.26
C LEU A 95 12.20 -4.04 6.48
N ALA A 96 13.44 -3.54 6.51
CA ALA A 96 13.92 -2.63 7.56
C ALA A 96 13.10 -1.32 7.62
N ARG A 97 12.65 -0.82 6.46
CA ARG A 97 11.83 0.39 6.38
C ARG A 97 10.41 0.18 6.91
N VAL A 98 9.82 -0.98 6.66
CA VAL A 98 8.46 -1.37 7.05
C VAL A 98 8.39 -1.98 8.46
N ALA A 99 9.53 -2.43 8.99
CA ALA A 99 9.67 -2.92 10.37
C ALA A 99 9.32 -1.85 11.41
N ARG A 100 9.46 -0.56 11.07
CA ARG A 100 9.00 0.54 11.92
C ARG A 100 7.46 0.56 11.99
N PRO A 101 6.85 0.83 13.16
CA PRO A 101 5.39 0.82 13.32
C PRO A 101 4.69 1.87 12.46
N GLU A 102 5.33 3.03 12.23
CA GLU A 102 4.82 4.08 11.35
C GLU A 102 5.58 4.07 10.01
N VAL A 103 4.89 3.74 8.92
CA VAL A 103 5.49 3.87 7.58
C VAL A 103 5.46 5.32 7.15
N PHE A 104 4.36 6.03 7.39
CA PHE A 104 4.21 7.46 7.20
C PHE A 104 3.91 8.15 8.54
N PRO A 105 4.87 8.85 9.17
CA PRO A 105 4.58 9.61 10.38
C PRO A 105 3.56 10.71 10.04
N LYS A 106 2.39 10.66 10.68
CA LYS A 106 1.39 11.73 10.55
C LYS A 106 1.97 13.02 11.16
N PRO A 107 1.84 14.17 10.51
CA PRO A 107 2.36 15.42 11.06
C PRO A 107 1.71 15.71 12.43
N PRO A 108 2.49 16.11 13.45
CA PRO A 108 2.01 16.30 14.83
C PRO A 108 0.81 17.24 14.99
N HIS A 109 0.61 18.13 14.00
CA HIS A 109 -0.41 19.17 14.05
C HIS A 109 -1.86 18.65 13.95
N ALA A 110 -2.09 17.49 13.31
CA ALA A 110 -3.44 16.93 13.21
C ALA A 110 -3.95 16.42 14.59
N SER A 111 -3.09 15.80 15.39
CA SER A 111 -3.45 15.36 16.74
C SER A 111 -3.60 16.51 17.72
N ARG A 112 -2.85 17.61 17.55
CA ARG A 112 -2.97 18.79 18.41
C ARG A 112 -4.27 19.55 18.15
N ALA A 113 -4.65 19.70 16.87
CA ALA A 113 -5.91 20.34 16.49
C ALA A 113 -7.13 19.53 16.98
N VAL A 114 -7.11 18.21 16.84
CA VAL A 114 -8.20 17.35 17.36
C VAL A 114 -8.26 17.40 18.90
N ARG A 115 -7.12 17.35 19.59
CA ARG A 115 -7.08 17.56 21.06
C ARG A 115 -7.57 18.94 21.47
N GLU A 116 -7.23 19.98 20.72
CA GLU A 116 -7.65 21.34 21.05
C GLU A 116 -9.15 21.54 20.82
N ILE A 117 -9.74 20.86 19.83
CA ILE A 117 -11.19 20.83 19.61
C ILE A 117 -11.89 20.04 20.72
N GLU A 118 -11.37 18.86 21.08
CA GLU A 118 -11.92 18.01 22.13
C GLU A 118 -11.84 18.69 23.51
N ILE A 119 -10.72 19.35 23.82
CA ILE A 119 -10.57 20.16 25.04
C ILE A 119 -11.51 21.38 25.02
N LYS A 120 -11.78 22.01 23.88
CA LYS A 120 -12.73 23.12 23.79
C LYS A 120 -14.19 22.66 23.93
N ASP A 121 -14.53 21.48 23.43
CA ASP A 121 -15.85 20.88 23.61
C ASP A 121 -16.07 20.42 25.05
N GLU A 122 -15.02 19.91 25.73
CA GLU A 122 -15.07 19.46 27.12
C GLU A 122 -14.97 20.61 28.14
N ALA A 123 -14.28 21.71 27.78
CA ALA A 123 -14.20 22.94 28.57
C ALA A 123 -15.39 23.89 28.37
N LEU A 124 -16.29 23.60 27.43
CA LEU A 124 -17.60 24.26 27.39
C LEU A 124 -18.43 23.68 28.55
N PRO A 125 -18.72 24.45 29.62
CA PRO A 125 -19.52 23.92 30.72
C PRO A 125 -20.86 23.42 30.17
N ALA A 126 -21.30 22.26 30.66
CA ALA A 126 -22.64 21.71 30.48
C ALA A 126 -23.68 22.65 31.16
N GLY A 127 -23.81 23.84 30.61
CA GLY A 127 -24.36 25.00 31.28
C GLY A 127 -24.71 26.09 30.28
N ASN A 128 -25.49 25.73 29.26
CA ASN A 128 -26.72 26.45 28.93
C ASN A 128 -27.61 25.65 27.96
N SER A 129 -28.20 24.56 28.44
CA SER A 129 -29.34 23.90 27.77
C SER A 129 -30.68 24.60 28.09
N SER A 130 -30.67 25.93 28.18
CA SER A 130 -31.87 26.72 28.43
C SER A 130 -31.72 28.12 27.84
N LEU A 131 -31.85 28.23 26.51
CA LEU A 131 -32.39 29.40 25.78
C LEU A 131 -32.17 29.23 24.26
N ILE A 132 -32.69 28.14 23.70
CA ILE A 132 -33.18 28.17 22.32
C ILE A 132 -34.53 27.45 22.39
N GLU A 133 -35.60 28.23 22.59
CA GLU A 133 -36.95 27.77 22.28
C GLU A 133 -36.93 27.13 20.89
N PRO A 134 -37.48 25.92 20.71
CA PRO A 134 -37.75 25.40 19.39
C PRO A 134 -38.93 26.21 18.84
N THR A 135 -38.66 27.40 18.28
CA THR A 135 -39.64 28.06 17.43
C THR A 135 -39.93 27.09 16.29
N GLN A 136 -41.17 26.62 16.27
CA GLN A 136 -41.66 25.62 15.34
C GLN A 136 -41.42 26.06 13.90
N THR A 137 -40.36 25.57 13.27
CA THR A 137 -40.17 25.74 11.83
C THR A 137 -39.59 24.49 11.17
N SER A 138 -39.79 23.32 11.79
CA SER A 138 -39.36 22.03 11.20
C SER A 138 -40.45 21.32 10.38
N GLY A 139 -41.66 21.88 10.26
CA GLY A 139 -42.75 21.31 9.46
C GLY A 139 -42.92 21.93 8.06
N SER A 140 -42.47 23.18 7.86
CA SER A 140 -42.75 23.94 6.64
C SER A 140 -41.73 23.66 5.53
N ALA A 141 -40.43 23.66 5.85
CA ALA A 141 -39.36 23.44 4.87
C ALA A 141 -39.40 22.03 4.25
N ALA A 142 -39.70 21.00 5.05
CA ALA A 142 -39.84 19.63 4.55
C ALA A 142 -41.06 19.45 3.64
N ARG A 143 -42.17 20.17 3.91
CA ARG A 143 -43.34 20.22 3.03
C ARG A 143 -43.06 21.00 1.74
N GLU A 144 -42.32 22.09 1.81
CA GLU A 144 -41.99 22.91 0.64
C GLU A 144 -41.04 22.20 -0.33
N VAL A 145 -40.03 21.48 0.18
CA VAL A 145 -39.14 20.65 -0.65
C VAL A 145 -39.91 19.50 -1.32
N ARG A 146 -40.88 18.89 -0.61
CA ARG A 146 -41.73 17.82 -1.17
C ARG A 146 -42.74 18.35 -2.19
N ALA A 147 -43.25 19.57 -2.01
CA ALA A 147 -44.12 20.26 -2.97
C ALA A 147 -43.37 20.64 -4.25
N ARG A 148 -42.15 21.18 -4.15
CA ARG A 148 -41.29 21.51 -5.31
C ARG A 148 -40.91 20.28 -6.13
N ARG A 149 -40.66 19.13 -5.48
CA ARG A 149 -40.42 17.85 -6.18
C ARG A 149 -41.64 17.32 -6.95
N ARG A 150 -42.86 17.54 -6.46
CA ARG A 150 -44.10 17.16 -7.18
C ARG A 150 -44.43 18.08 -8.34
N ALA A 151 -44.11 19.37 -8.25
CA ALA A 151 -44.29 20.32 -9.36
C ALA A 151 -43.29 20.10 -10.51
N ALA A 152 -42.08 19.62 -10.20
CA ALA A 152 -41.06 19.34 -11.23
C ALA A 152 -41.33 18.06 -12.03
N SER A 153 -42.16 17.12 -11.55
CA SER A 153 -42.46 15.87 -12.26
C SER A 153 -43.64 15.95 -13.23
N SER A 154 -44.36 17.08 -13.32
CA SER A 154 -45.48 17.27 -14.26
C SER A 154 -45.13 18.06 -15.52
N ARG A 155 -43.90 18.55 -15.66
CA ARG A 155 -43.38 19.19 -16.88
C ARG A 155 -42.43 18.24 -17.63
N ARG A 156 -42.97 17.19 -18.25
CA ARG A 156 -42.35 16.54 -19.41
C ARG A 156 -43.28 16.78 -20.61
N PRO A 157 -42.92 17.63 -21.57
CA PRO A 157 -43.60 17.67 -22.85
C PRO A 157 -43.26 16.40 -23.65
N ARG A 158 -44.26 15.96 -24.43
CA ARG A 158 -44.20 14.87 -25.40
C ARG A 158 -43.20 15.13 -26.50
#